data_AF-R7VIN6-F1
#
_entry.id   AF-R7VIN6-F1
#
_cell.length_a   1.000
_cell.length_b   1.000
_cell.length_c   1.000
_cell.angle_alpha   90.00
_cell.angle_beta   90.00
_cell.angle_gamma   90.00
#
_symmetry.space_group_name_H-M   'P 1'
#
loop_
_entity.id
_entity.type
_entity.pdbx_description
1 polymer ?
#
loop_
_entity_poly.entity_id
_entity_poly.type
_entity_poly.pdbx_seq_one_letter_code
_entity_poly.pdbx_strand_id
1 'polypeptide(L)' 'CPWQGCGKSFASDWKLRRHYRVHTGEKPYKCPACVYASAQRCHLNSHVAAH' A
#
# COMPACT_ATOMS: atom_id res chain seq x y z
N CYS A 1 3.50 -11.05 9.98
CA CYS A 1 4.48 -9.99 9.70
C CYS A 1 5.67 -10.24 10.61
N PRO A 2 6.88 -10.43 10.09
CA PRO A 2 8.05 -10.75 10.89
C PRO A 2 8.68 -9.52 11.58
N TRP A 3 8.19 -8.30 11.29
CA TRP A 3 8.70 -7.08 11.92
C TRP A 3 8.36 -7.06 13.42
N GLN A 4 9.39 -6.82 14.23
CA GLN A 4 9.26 -6.68 15.67
C GLN A 4 8.27 -5.56 16.01
N GLY A 5 7.34 -5.83 16.92
CA GLY A 5 6.31 -4.87 17.35
C GLY A 5 5.13 -4.66 16.39
N CYS A 6 5.11 -5.25 15.18
CA CYS A 6 3.99 -5.08 14.26
C CYS A 6 2.76 -5.91 14.67
N GLY A 7 2.97 -7.14 15.17
CA GLY A 7 1.90 -8.03 15.65
C GLY A 7 0.86 -8.48 14.61
N LYS A 8 0.98 -8.09 13.34
CA LYS A 8 -0.01 -8.39 12.29
C LYS A 8 0.25 -9.74 11.61
N SER A 9 -0.78 -10.58 11.55
CA SER A 9 -0.80 -11.85 10.81
C SER A 9 -1.68 -11.75 9.57
N PHE A 10 -1.29 -12.44 8.49
CA PHE A 10 -1.99 -12.40 7.21
C PHE A 10 -2.24 -13.82 6.71
N ALA A 11 -3.44 -14.04 6.17
CA ALA A 11 -3.85 -15.34 5.63
C ALA A 11 -3.19 -15.71 4.29
N SER A 12 -2.49 -14.77 3.65
CA SER A 12 -1.79 -15.02 2.38
C SER A 12 -0.54 -14.17 2.24
N ASP A 13 0.44 -14.70 1.50
CA ASP A 13 1.69 -14.01 1.20
C ASP A 13 1.46 -12.68 0.48
N TRP A 14 0.55 -12.64 -0.50
CA TRP A 14 0.21 -11.40 -1.21
C TRP A 14 -0.22 -10.27 -0.25
N LYS A 15 -1.07 -10.60 0.75
CA LYS A 15 -1.52 -9.62 1.74
C LYS A 15 -0.37 -9.17 2.65
N LEU A 16 0.52 -10.10 3.02
CA LEU A 16 1.72 -9.83 3.81
C LEU A 16 2.72 -8.93 3.07
N ARG A 17 3.03 -9.24 1.80
CA ARG A 17 3.92 -8.44 0.95
C ARG A 17 3.37 -7.02 0.73
N ARG A 18 2.07 -6.90 0.44
CA ARG A 18 1.42 -5.59 0.36
C ARG A 18 1.55 -4.82 1.68
N HIS A 19 1.42 -5.50 2.82
CA HIS A 19 1.56 -4.88 4.12
C HIS A 19 2.97 -4.37 4.42
N TYR A 20 4.04 -5.00 3.91
CA TYR A 20 5.42 -4.51 4.10
C TYR A 20 5.64 -3.09 3.62
N ARG A 21 4.87 -2.62 2.64
CA ARG A 21 4.90 -1.22 2.18
C ARG A 21 4.60 -0.20 3.29
N VAL A 22 3.89 -0.61 4.35
CA VAL A 22 3.65 0.23 5.53
C VAL A 22 4.93 0.48 6.31
N HIS A 23 5.84 -0.50 6.36
CA HIS A 23 7.12 -0.37 7.04
C HIS A 23 8.18 0.31 6.17
N THR A 24 8.20 0.01 4.87
CA THR A 24 9.20 0.59 3.95
C THR A 24 8.82 1.97 3.42
N GLY A 25 7.55 2.36 3.56
CA GLY A 25 7.03 3.60 2.96
C GLY A 25 6.86 3.54 1.44
N GLU A 26 7.01 2.36 0.83
CA GLU A 26 6.92 2.19 -0.62
C GLU A 26 5.51 2.55 -1.14
N LYS A 27 5.46 3.47 -2.10
CA LYS A 27 4.22 3.93 -2.76
C LYS A 27 4.34 3.74 -4.27
N PRO A 28 4.20 2.50 -4.78
CA PRO A 28 4.43 2.21 -6.19
C PRO A 28 3.32 2.74 -7.10
N TYR A 29 2.14 3.04 -6.55
CA TYR A 29 1.00 3.53 -7.33
C TYR A 29 0.99 5.05 -7.33
N LYS A 30 1.39 5.65 -8.45
CA LYS A 30 1.42 7.11 -8.65
C LYS A 30 0.20 7.57 -9.45
N CYS A 31 -0.36 8.70 -9.07
CA CYS A 31 -1.39 9.37 -9.84
C CYS A 31 -0.77 9.96 -11.12
N PRO A 32 -1.41 9.79 -12.30
CA PRO A 32 -0.91 10.40 -13.53
C PRO A 32 -1.18 11.91 -13.63
N ALA A 33 -2.11 12.44 -12.83
CA ALA A 33 -2.58 13.83 -12.91
C ALA A 33 -2.03 14.73 -11.80
N CYS A 34 -1.47 14.17 -10.72
CA CYS A 34 -0.91 14.94 -9.60
C CYS A 34 0.21 14.18 -8.87
N VAL A 35 0.79 14.79 -7.84
CA VAL A 35 1.90 14.21 -7.04
C VAL A 35 1.47 13.12 -6.05
N TYR A 36 0.18 12.78 -5.99
CA TYR A 36 -0.32 11.75 -5.09
C TYR A 36 0.26 10.37 -5.42
N ALA A 37 0.71 9.65 -4.40
CA ALA A 37 1.14 8.27 -4.52
C ALA A 37 0.64 7.45 -3.32
N SER A 38 0.32 6.18 -3.58
CA SER A 38 -0.22 5.26 -2.58
C SER A 38 0.46 3.89 -2.61
N ALA A 39 0.44 3.22 -1.47
CA ALA A 39 0.91 1.84 -1.32
C ALA A 39 -0.06 0.81 -1.91
N GLN A 40 -1.32 1.20 -2.19
CA GLN A 40 -2.38 0.30 -2.64
C GLN A 40 -3.10 0.81 -3.90
N ARG A 41 -3.38 -0.12 -4.81
CA ARG A 41 -4.07 0.13 -6.09
C ARG A 41 -5.50 0.65 -5.90
N CYS A 42 -6.26 0.06 -4.96
CA CYS A 42 -7.64 0.48 -4.71
C CYS A 42 -7.71 1.95 -4.24
N HIS A 43 -6.77 2.38 -3.39
CA HIS A 43 -6.71 3.78 -2.95
C HIS A 43 -6.36 4.72 -4.10
N LEU A 44 -5.44 4.33 -5.00
CA LEU A 44 -5.17 5.10 -6.22
C LEU A 44 -6.42 5.21 -7.09
N ASN A 45 -7.13 4.10 -7.32
CA ASN A 45 -8.33 4.10 -8.15
C ASN A 45 -9.41 5.03 -7.58
N SER A 46 -9.67 4.97 -6.28
CA SER A 46 -10.63 5.86 -5.62
C SER A 46 -10.18 7.33 -5.69
N HIS A 47 -8.88 7.61 -5.53
CA HIS A 47 -8.34 8.94 -5.67
C HIS A 47 -8.51 9.49 -7.09
N VAL A 48 -8.15 8.71 -8.11
CA VAL A 48 -8.27 9.12 -9.52
C VAL A 48 -9.74 9.27 -9.94
N ALA A 49 -10.65 8.46 -9.39
CA ALA A 49 -12.08 8.61 -9.65
C ALA A 49 -12.67 9.91 -9.08
N ALA A 50 -12.00 10.53 -8.11
CA ALA A 50 -12.40 11.80 -7.50
C ALA A 50 -11.63 13.02 -8.06
N HIS A 51 -10.72 12.81 -9.01
CA HIS A 51 -10.16 13.89 -9.82
C HIS A 51 -11.17 14.38 -10.84
#